data_AF-A0A974PJK7-F1
#
_entry.id   AF-A0A974PJK7-F1
#
_cell.length_a   1.000
_cell.length_b   1.000
_cell.length_c   1.000
_cell.angle_alpha   90.00
_cell.angle_beta   90.00
_cell.angle_gamma   90.00
#
_symmetry.space_group_name_H-M   'P 1'
#
loop_
_entity.id
_entity.type
_entity.pdbx_description
1 polymer ?
#
loop_
_entity_poly.entity_id
_entity_poly.type
_entity_poly.pdbx_seq_one_letter_code
_entity_poly.pdbx_strand_id
1 'polypeptide(L)'
;MENTLSLQILFEEDKADMNVSAYIPGLGLQIIGDTIEEARENAKDSVHAELEKEMSIGKAVRLAHSIVQYIDSFSVLYEDVTSDKVSAYVPALRLGVCGKDLTEAEENVKELIGVEIEKLRLCKRSVPKDTAVYEFLTVQVPVIS
;
A
#
# COMPACT_ATOMS: atom_id res chain seq x y z
N MET A 1 30.06 2.35 -1.20
CA MET A 1 28.90 2.54 -2.09
C MET A 1 27.70 2.58 -1.17
N GLU A 2 26.94 3.67 -1.13
CA GLU A 2 25.69 3.72 -0.37
C GLU A 2 24.64 2.92 -1.16
N ASN A 3 24.05 1.91 -0.53
CA ASN A 3 22.92 1.21 -1.14
C ASN A 3 21.66 2.00 -0.81
N THR A 4 21.00 2.55 -1.82
CA THR A 4 19.68 3.16 -1.64
C THR A 4 18.60 2.12 -1.90
N LEU A 5 17.52 2.21 -1.12
CA LEU A 5 16.34 1.38 -1.28
C LEU A 5 15.15 2.28 -1.59
N SER A 6 14.45 1.97 -2.69
CA SER A 6 13.24 2.68 -3.09
C SER A 6 12.03 1.81 -2.77
N LEU A 7 11.13 2.33 -1.94
CA LEU A 7 9.95 1.64 -1.42
C LEU A 7 8.70 2.37 -1.90
N GLN A 8 7.74 1.63 -2.45
CA GLN A 8 6.42 2.20 -2.75
C GLN A 8 5.69 2.51 -1.44
N ILE A 9 5.04 3.66 -1.37
CA ILE A 9 4.22 4.07 -0.24
C ILE A 9 2.85 4.54 -0.75
N LEU A 10 1.80 4.15 -0.04
CA LEU A 10 0.41 4.55 -0.27
C LEU A 10 -0.01 5.49 0.87
N PHE A 11 -0.40 6.71 0.54
CA PHE A 11 -1.01 7.64 1.47
C PHE A 11 -2.53 7.68 1.28
N GLU A 12 -3.26 7.56 2.39
CA GLU A 12 -4.71 7.69 2.45
C GLU A 12 -5.08 8.68 3.55
N GLU A 13 -5.86 9.70 3.20
CA GLU A 13 -6.43 10.61 4.19
C GLU A 13 -7.64 9.95 4.87
N ASP A 14 -7.64 9.94 6.20
CA ASP A 14 -8.84 9.68 6.97
C ASP A 14 -9.48 11.01 7.41
N LYS A 15 -10.55 11.38 6.71
CA LYS A 15 -11.29 12.62 7.02
C LYS A 15 -12.06 12.56 8.33
N ALA A 16 -12.34 11.36 8.86
CA ALA A 16 -13.05 11.24 10.13
C ALA A 16 -12.09 11.55 11.29
N ASP A 17 -10.88 10.99 11.22
CA ASP A 17 -9.89 11.13 12.29
C ASP A 17 -8.89 12.27 12.05
N MET A 18 -9.05 13.01 10.94
CA MET A 18 -8.18 14.12 10.53
C MET A 18 -6.70 13.74 10.49
N ASN A 19 -6.40 12.52 10.04
CA ASN A 19 -5.05 12.00 9.92
C ASN A 19 -4.79 11.45 8.51
N VAL A 20 -3.54 11.09 8.27
CA VAL A 20 -3.07 10.44 7.05
C VAL A 20 -2.40 9.13 7.45
N SER A 21 -2.87 8.03 6.85
CA SER A 21 -2.18 6.76 6.93
C SER A 21 -1.24 6.60 5.75
N ALA A 22 0.01 6.23 6.05
CA ALA A 22 1.02 5.85 5.08
C ALA A 22 1.29 4.34 5.21
N TYR A 23 0.99 3.60 4.16
CA TYR A 23 1.21 2.16 4.09
C TYR A 23 2.38 1.85 3.16
N ILE A 24 3.32 1.02 3.61
CA ILE A 24 4.48 0.56 2.85
C ILE A 24 4.31 -0.94 2.58
N PRO A 25 3.78 -1.31 1.40
CA PRO A 25 3.43 -2.70 1.07
C PRO A 25 4.63 -3.63 1.18
N GLY A 26 5.77 -3.20 0.65
CA GLY A 26 7.01 -3.98 0.64
C GLY A 26 7.52 -4.40 2.03
N LEU A 27 7.10 -3.71 3.09
CA LEU A 27 7.49 -3.99 4.48
C LEU A 27 6.29 -4.32 5.37
N GLY A 28 5.05 -4.26 4.86
CA GLY A 28 3.83 -4.41 5.66
C GLY A 28 3.71 -3.38 6.79
N LEU A 29 4.29 -2.18 6.63
CA LEU A 29 4.29 -1.15 7.66
C LEU A 29 3.13 -0.18 7.43
N GLN A 30 2.37 0.11 8.48
CA GLN A 30 1.37 1.16 8.51
C GLN A 30 1.77 2.22 9.52
N ILE A 31 1.82 3.46 9.05
CA ILE A 31 2.26 4.63 9.81
C ILE A 31 1.15 5.67 9.76
N ILE A 32 0.95 6.41 10.85
CA ILE A 32 -0.02 7.51 10.93
C ILE A 32 0.75 8.82 11.14
N GLY A 33 0.26 9.89 10.53
CA GLY A 33 0.63 11.28 10.85
C GLY A 33 -0.57 12.19 10.67
N ASP A 34 -0.53 13.43 11.15
CA ASP A 34 -1.64 14.38 11.01
C ASP A 34 -1.69 14.97 9.58
N THR A 35 -0.57 14.91 8.85
CA THR A 35 -0.41 15.39 7.47
C THR A 35 0.35 14.37 6.62
N ILE A 36 0.28 14.52 5.28
CA ILE A 36 1.09 13.69 4.37
C ILE A 36 2.58 13.85 4.67
N GLU A 37 3.04 15.09 4.92
CA GLU A 37 4.42 15.39 5.26
C GLU A 37 4.86 14.68 6.54
N GLU A 38 4.05 14.75 7.59
CA GLU A 38 4.34 14.07 8.86
C GLU A 38 4.33 12.55 8.70
N ALA A 39 3.31 12.00 8.04
CA ALA A 39 3.23 10.57 7.78
C ALA A 39 4.44 10.09 6.93
N ARG A 40 4.95 10.92 6.02
CA ARG A 40 6.15 10.64 5.21
C ARG A 40 7.42 10.62 6.05
N GLU A 41 7.60 11.56 6.98
CA GLU A 41 8.76 11.54 7.89
C GLU A 41 8.68 10.36 8.87
N ASN A 42 7.52 10.13 9.47
CA ASN A 42 7.30 8.97 10.34
C ASN A 42 7.54 7.64 9.61
N ALA A 43 7.19 7.58 8.32
CA ALA A 43 7.45 6.43 7.46
C ALA A 43 8.95 6.19 7.26
N LYS A 44 9.75 7.24 7.03
CA LYS A 44 11.22 7.12 6.93
C LYS A 44 11.82 6.55 8.21
N ASP A 45 11.44 7.09 9.36
CA ASP A 45 11.95 6.65 10.66
C ASP A 45 11.57 5.19 10.92
N SER A 46 10.33 4.81 10.60
CA SER A 46 9.84 3.43 10.74
C SER A 46 10.57 2.46 9.82
N VAL A 47 10.84 2.86 8.58
CA VAL A 47 11.62 2.05 7.63
C VAL A 47 13.05 1.87 8.16
N HIS A 48 13.70 2.94 8.61
CA HIS A 48 15.05 2.83 9.17
C HIS A 48 15.10 1.88 10.36
N ALA A 49 14.16 2.01 11.30
CA ALA A 49 14.08 1.13 12.46
C ALA A 49 13.86 -0.35 12.08
N GLU A 50 12.99 -0.63 11.10
CA GLU A 50 12.73 -2.00 10.66
C GLU A 50 13.93 -2.59 9.89
N LEU A 51 14.61 -1.80 9.06
CA LEU A 51 15.84 -2.21 8.38
C LEU A 51 16.94 -2.53 9.39
N GLU A 52 17.19 -1.66 10.37
CA GLU A 52 18.17 -1.90 11.44
C GLU A 52 17.84 -3.16 12.24
N LYS A 53 16.56 -3.37 12.56
CA LYS A 53 16.09 -4.57 13.25
C LYS A 53 16.37 -5.84 12.44
N GLU A 54 15.99 -5.89 11.17
CA GLU A 54 16.23 -7.06 10.30
C GLU A 54 17.74 -7.33 10.12
N MET A 55 18.55 -6.28 9.99
CA MET A 55 20.01 -6.37 9.92
C MET A 55 20.62 -6.91 11.23
N SER A 56 20.12 -6.47 12.38
CA SER A 56 20.62 -6.89 13.70
C SER A 56 20.42 -8.39 13.98
N ILE A 57 19.39 -8.98 13.37
CA ILE A 57 19.09 -10.42 13.45
C ILE A 57 19.68 -11.21 12.27
N GLY A 58 20.49 -10.57 11.43
CA GLY A 58 21.16 -11.20 10.29
C GLY A 58 20.22 -11.68 9.18
N LYS A 59 19.00 -11.15 9.12
CA LYS A 59 18.05 -11.48 8.05
C LYS A 59 18.27 -10.54 6.86
N ALA A 60 18.16 -11.12 5.67
CA ALA A 60 18.06 -10.33 4.46
C ALA A 60 16.71 -9.61 4.46
N VAL A 61 16.72 -8.31 4.20
CA VAL A 61 15.52 -7.50 4.01
C VAL A 61 14.74 -8.07 2.82
N ARG A 62 13.62 -8.71 3.10
CA ARG A 62 12.72 -9.22 2.06
C ARG A 62 11.67 -8.18 1.79
N LEU A 63 11.65 -7.68 0.57
CA LEU A 63 10.61 -6.76 0.13
C LEU A 63 9.56 -7.54 -0.63
N ALA A 64 8.32 -7.46 -0.17
CA ALA A 64 7.19 -7.92 -0.96
C ALA A 64 7.16 -7.11 -2.27
N HIS A 65 6.96 -7.81 -3.40
CA HIS A 65 6.74 -7.14 -4.67
C HIS A 65 5.31 -6.61 -4.71
N SER A 66 5.17 -5.29 -4.77
CA SER A 66 3.89 -4.62 -4.98
C SER A 66 3.85 -3.92 -6.33
N ILE A 67 2.66 -3.84 -6.91
CA ILE A 67 2.38 -3.05 -8.12
C ILE A 67 1.07 -2.29 -7.94
N VAL A 68 0.93 -1.18 -8.65
CA VAL A 68 -0.32 -0.42 -8.71
C VAL A 68 -0.85 -0.45 -10.12
N GLN A 69 -2.12 -0.80 -10.27
CA GLN A 69 -2.83 -0.79 -11.54
C GLN A 69 -4.15 -0.02 -11.40
N TYR A 70 -4.78 0.29 -12.53
CA TYR A 70 -6.07 0.98 -12.55
C TYR A 70 -7.15 0.07 -13.13
N ILE A 71 -8.27 -0.04 -12.42
CA ILE A 71 -9.47 -0.78 -12.85
C ILE A 71 -10.66 0.15 -12.73
N ASP A 72 -11.35 0.41 -13.84
CA ASP A 72 -12.54 1.27 -13.89
C ASP A 72 -12.36 2.64 -13.20
N SER A 73 -11.15 3.22 -13.31
CA SER A 73 -10.73 4.50 -12.71
C SER A 73 -10.35 4.46 -11.22
N PHE A 74 -10.31 3.28 -10.60
CA PHE A 74 -9.78 3.10 -9.26
C PHE A 74 -8.35 2.59 -9.32
N SER A 75 -7.45 3.21 -8.55
CA SER A 75 -6.18 2.58 -8.26
C SER A 75 -6.37 1.33 -7.40
N VAL A 76 -5.57 0.32 -7.70
CA VAL A 76 -5.56 -0.97 -7.03
C VAL A 76 -4.11 -1.29 -6.71
N LEU A 77 -3.82 -1.43 -5.42
CA LEU A 77 -2.54 -1.90 -4.93
C LEU A 77 -2.59 -3.43 -4.87
N TYR A 78 -1.71 -4.09 -5.62
CA TYR A 78 -1.47 -5.53 -5.50
C TYR A 78 -0.19 -5.78 -4.74
N GLU A 79 -0.21 -6.72 -3.80
CA GLU A 79 0.95 -7.13 -3.02
C GLU A 79 1.22 -8.62 -3.21
N ASP A 80 2.46 -9.02 -2.94
CA ASP A 80 2.91 -10.40 -3.08
C ASP A 80 2.67 -10.99 -4.48
N VAL A 81 2.83 -10.19 -5.53
CA VAL A 81 2.54 -10.61 -6.93
C VAL A 81 3.40 -11.78 -7.43
N THR A 82 4.48 -12.11 -6.72
CA THR A 82 5.34 -13.26 -7.01
C THR A 82 5.04 -14.49 -6.14
N SER A 83 4.10 -14.39 -5.20
CA SER A 83 3.69 -15.48 -4.32
C SER A 83 2.52 -16.27 -4.92
N ASP A 84 2.20 -17.38 -4.27
CA ASP A 84 1.01 -18.22 -4.44
C ASP A 84 -0.30 -17.59 -3.92
N LYS A 85 -0.21 -16.36 -3.38
CA LYS A 85 -1.34 -15.59 -2.89
C LYS A 85 -1.04 -14.11 -3.11
N VAL A 86 -1.90 -13.47 -3.88
CA VAL A 86 -1.83 -12.04 -4.18
C VAL A 86 -2.95 -11.35 -3.43
N SER A 87 -2.63 -10.37 -2.58
CA SER A 87 -3.62 -9.46 -2.02
C SER A 87 -3.80 -8.28 -2.96
N ALA A 88 -5.03 -7.78 -3.05
CA ALA A 88 -5.35 -6.56 -3.77
C ALA A 88 -6.18 -5.64 -2.88
N TYR A 89 -5.85 -4.36 -2.87
CA TYR A 89 -6.52 -3.34 -2.09
C TYR A 89 -6.94 -2.18 -2.99
N VAL A 90 -8.18 -1.73 -2.83
CA VAL A 90 -8.78 -0.60 -3.55
C VAL A 90 -8.98 0.54 -2.55
N PRO A 91 -8.05 1.50 -2.44
CA PRO A 91 -8.05 2.53 -1.40
C PRO A 91 -9.33 3.36 -1.38
N ALA A 92 -9.77 3.81 -2.56
CA ALA A 92 -10.95 4.66 -2.71
C ALA A 92 -12.24 4.07 -2.13
N LEU A 93 -12.34 2.74 -2.11
CA LEU A 93 -13.49 2.01 -1.59
C LEU A 93 -13.20 1.35 -0.23
N ARG A 94 -11.94 1.38 0.22
CA ARG A 94 -11.42 0.65 1.40
C ARG A 94 -11.77 -0.83 1.36
N LEU A 95 -11.54 -1.44 0.21
CA LEU A 95 -11.89 -2.83 -0.07
C LEU A 95 -10.64 -3.66 -0.35
N GLY A 96 -10.59 -4.86 0.21
CA GLY A 96 -9.50 -5.80 -0.02
C GLY A 96 -10.01 -7.16 -0.46
N VAL A 97 -9.29 -7.79 -1.39
CA VAL A 97 -9.50 -9.17 -1.83
C VAL A 97 -8.18 -9.91 -1.90
N CYS A 98 -8.26 -11.23 -2.04
CA CYS A 98 -7.10 -12.04 -2.37
C CYS A 98 -7.43 -12.95 -3.56
N GLY A 99 -6.40 -13.33 -4.31
CA GLY A 99 -6.43 -14.41 -5.28
C GLY A 99 -5.21 -15.32 -5.10
N LYS A 100 -5.24 -16.51 -5.71
CA LYS A 100 -4.10 -17.44 -5.78
C LYS A 100 -3.01 -16.96 -6.74
N ASP A 101 -3.37 -16.03 -7.62
CA ASP A 101 -2.49 -15.39 -8.58
C ASP A 101 -3.03 -13.98 -8.90
N LEU A 102 -2.26 -13.21 -9.66
CA LEU A 102 -2.61 -11.85 -10.05
C LEU A 102 -3.90 -11.79 -10.89
N THR A 103 -4.16 -12.81 -11.72
CA THR A 103 -5.34 -12.81 -12.61
C THR A 103 -6.62 -13.02 -11.80
N GLU A 104 -6.62 -14.00 -10.89
CA GLU A 104 -7.76 -14.24 -10.00
C GLU A 104 -7.97 -13.05 -9.05
N ALA A 105 -6.89 -12.43 -8.54
CA ALA A 105 -7.00 -11.22 -7.73
C ALA A 105 -7.67 -10.08 -8.53
N GLU A 106 -7.29 -9.88 -9.79
CA GLU A 106 -7.87 -8.85 -10.67
C GLU A 106 -9.36 -9.10 -10.96
N GLU A 107 -9.75 -10.35 -11.24
CA GLU A 107 -11.15 -10.74 -11.41
C GLU A 107 -11.97 -10.47 -10.14
N ASN A 108 -11.44 -10.84 -8.98
CA ASN A 108 -12.08 -10.60 -7.69
C ASN A 108 -12.23 -9.10 -7.39
N VAL A 109 -11.25 -8.28 -7.77
CA VAL A 109 -11.33 -6.82 -7.63
C VAL A 109 -12.46 -6.26 -8.50
N LYS A 110 -12.55 -6.66 -9.77
CA LYS A 110 -13.61 -6.21 -10.69
C LYS A 110 -15.00 -6.55 -10.16
N GLU A 111 -15.19 -7.78 -9.70
CA GLU A 111 -16.47 -8.20 -9.11
C GLU A 111 -16.79 -7.35 -7.87
N LEU A 112 -15.82 -7.17 -6.97
CA LEU A 112 -16.02 -6.43 -5.73
C LEU A 112 -16.33 -4.94 -5.98
N ILE A 113 -15.63 -4.29 -6.91
CA ILE A 113 -15.93 -2.92 -7.33
C ILE A 113 -17.36 -2.83 -7.86
N GLY A 114 -17.75 -3.77 -8.73
CA GLY A 114 -19.12 -3.82 -9.27
C GLY A 114 -20.19 -3.94 -8.19
N VAL A 115 -19.98 -4.83 -7.23
CA VAL A 115 -20.90 -5.03 -6.09
C VAL A 115 -21.02 -3.76 -5.23
N GLU A 116 -19.90 -3.11 -4.89
CA GLU A 116 -19.94 -1.92 -4.04
C GLU A 116 -20.55 -0.70 -4.78
N ILE A 117 -20.26 -0.52 -6.07
CA ILE A 117 -20.89 0.54 -6.87
C ILE A 117 -22.40 0.36 -6.92
N GLU A 118 -22.88 -0.87 -7.13
CA GLU A 118 -24.31 -1.16 -7.16
C GLU A 118 -24.97 -0.89 -5.79
N LYS A 119 -24.31 -1.28 -4.69
CA LYS A 119 -24.76 -0.97 -3.33
C LYS A 119 -24.83 0.55 -3.08
N LEU A 120 -23.81 1.30 -3.48
CA LEU A 120 -23.81 2.77 -3.37
C LEU A 120 -24.95 3.39 -4.18
N ARG A 121 -25.19 2.88 -5.39
CA ARG A 121 -26.31 3.30 -6.25
C ARG A 121 -27.67 3.04 -5.57
N LEU A 122 -27.88 1.84 -5.01
CA LEU A 122 -29.10 1.49 -4.26
C LEU A 122 -29.30 2.39 -3.03
N CYS A 123 -28.21 2.75 -2.35
CA CYS A 123 -28.21 3.69 -1.23
C CYS A 123 -28.25 5.17 -1.63
N LYS A 124 -28.34 5.50 -2.94
CA LYS A 124 -28.28 6.87 -3.49
C LYS A 124 -27.06 7.66 -3.01
N ARG A 125 -25.93 6.98 -2.82
CA ARG A 125 -24.64 7.58 -2.48
C ARG A 125 -23.82 7.77 -3.75
N SER A 126 -22.98 8.79 -3.76
CA SER A 126 -22.00 9.00 -4.82
C SER A 126 -20.88 7.97 -4.71
N VAL A 127 -20.35 7.55 -5.86
CA VAL A 127 -19.12 6.77 -5.93
C VAL A 127 -17.96 7.65 -5.42
N PRO A 128 -17.18 7.18 -4.43
CA PRO A 128 -15.99 7.90 -3.96
C PRO A 128 -15.01 8.14 -5.10
N LYS A 129 -14.36 9.30 -5.08
CA LYS A 129 -13.20 9.54 -5.95
C LYS A 129 -11.99 8.88 -5.34
N ASP A 130 -11.08 8.45 -6.20
CA ASP A 130 -9.78 8.02 -5.75
C ASP A 130 -8.97 9.22 -5.24
N THR A 131 -8.63 9.17 -3.95
CA THR A 131 -7.82 10.18 -3.27
C THR A 131 -6.50 9.61 -2.76
N ALA A 132 -6.20 8.34 -3.06
CA ALA A 132 -4.94 7.74 -2.69
C ALA A 132 -3.79 8.40 -3.45
N VAL A 133 -2.68 8.62 -2.75
CA VAL A 133 -1.45 9.15 -3.33
C VAL A 133 -0.38 8.07 -3.21
N TYR A 134 0.25 7.72 -4.32
CA TYR A 134 1.37 6.79 -4.34
C TYR A 134 2.67 7.54 -4.57
N GLU A 135 3.65 7.29 -3.72
CA GLU A 135 5.00 7.84 -3.85
C GLU A 135 6.04 6.72 -3.75
N PHE A 136 7.29 7.05 -4.08
CA PHE A 136 8.43 6.20 -3.78
C PHE A 136 9.28 6.87 -2.70
N LEU A 137 9.37 6.21 -1.56
CA LEU A 137 10.26 6.60 -0.47
C LEU A 137 11.65 6.02 -0.72
N THR A 138 12.65 6.88 -0.87
CA THR A 138 14.05 6.45 -1.00
C THR A 138 14.76 6.59 0.34
N VAL A 139 15.28 5.48 0.87
CA VAL A 139 16.05 5.44 2.12
C VAL A 139 17.47 4.94 1.87
N GLN A 140 18.41 5.38 2.69
CA GLN A 140 19.78 4.88 2.65
C GLN A 140 19.90 3.63 3.53
N VAL A 141 20.47 2.56 2.97
CA VAL A 141 20.73 1.30 3.68
C VAL A 141 22.22 1.22 4.01
N PRO A 142 22.60 1.00 5.29
CA PRO A 142 23.98 0.82 5.65
C PRO A 142 24.55 -0.44 4.98
N VAL A 143 25.73 -0.34 4.36
CA VAL A 143 26.44 -1.52 3.86
C VAL A 143 27.10 -2.23 5.03
N ILE A 144 26.66 -3.45 5.32
CA ILE A 144 27.38 -4.34 6.23
C ILE A 144 28.57 -4.89 5.44
N SER A 145 29.77 -4.44 5.80
CA SER A 145 31.06 -5.00 5.35
C SER A 145 31.51 -6.13 6.25
#